data_AF-A0A1I1V8P5-F1
#
_entry.id   AF-A0A1I1V8P5-F1
#
_cell.length_a   1.000
_cell.length_b   1.000
_cell.length_c   1.000
_cell.angle_alpha   90.00
_cell.angle_beta   90.00
_cell.angle_gamma   90.00
#
_symmetry.space_group_name_H-M   'P 1'
#
loop_
_entity.id
_entity.type
_entity.pdbx_description
1 polymer ?
#
loop_
_entity_poly.entity_id
_entity_poly.type
_entity_poly.pdbx_seq_one_letter_code
_entity_poly.pdbx_strand_id
1 'polypeptide(L)'
;MKGILGLLKAKTRNTKPGAESGSDSVFFTTAFAGQGVDTSMLVPWEARAVEITAARLPVSRGGKLLQALWSKDRYMAHLDASAVERMERFFQFAAVPASRDVIRQDEYGNFMVVLLTGTIAVDRIQPWGEHLRLAETRPGDILGEMSLLDSGIRFSACTTLTDCEIAVLSAEALDDMMAKDPQLAASLVALLARKLSQRLRVVSARLSDNQR
;
A
#
# COMPACT_ATOMS: atom_id res chain seq x y z
N MET A 1 -65.27 -2.47 19.84
CA MET A 1 -64.96 -1.03 19.66
C MET A 1 -63.63 -0.92 18.91
N LYS A 2 -63.65 -0.31 17.70
CA LYS A 2 -62.54 0.15 16.83
C LYS A 2 -61.56 -0.95 16.35
N GLY A 3 -61.18 -1.15 15.08
CA GLY A 3 -61.17 -0.34 13.84
C GLY A 3 -59.89 -0.79 13.07
N ILE A 4 -59.94 -1.76 12.15
CA ILE A 4 -59.94 -1.66 10.67
C ILE A 4 -58.71 -0.96 10.02
N LEU A 5 -58.05 -1.71 9.10
CA LEU A 5 -57.29 -1.32 7.87
C LEU A 5 -55.79 -0.93 7.93
N GLY A 6 -55.03 -1.55 7.01
CA GLY A 6 -53.82 -0.98 6.40
C GLY A 6 -52.64 -1.95 6.32
N LEU A 7 -52.61 -2.92 5.39
CA LEU A 7 -51.81 -2.86 4.15
C LEU A 7 -50.37 -2.35 4.37
N LEU A 8 -49.38 -3.22 4.20
CA LEU A 8 -48.21 -2.97 3.34
C LEU A 8 -47.38 -4.24 3.14
N LYS A 9 -47.48 -4.76 1.91
CA LYS A 9 -46.52 -5.68 1.29
C LYS A 9 -45.11 -5.11 1.46
N ALA A 10 -44.21 -5.85 2.12
CA ALA A 10 -42.78 -5.62 1.97
C ALA A 10 -42.40 -6.04 0.53
N LYS A 11 -42.29 -5.03 -0.32
CA LYS A 11 -41.88 -5.12 -1.72
C LYS A 11 -40.45 -5.68 -1.75
N THR A 12 -40.29 -6.92 -2.20
CA THR A 12 -39.02 -7.47 -2.67
C THR A 12 -38.50 -6.55 -3.77
N ARG A 13 -37.57 -5.67 -3.40
CA ARG A 13 -36.92 -4.76 -4.34
C ARG A 13 -35.81 -5.55 -5.01
N ASN A 14 -36.19 -6.15 -6.14
CA ASN A 14 -35.27 -6.76 -7.09
C ASN A 14 -34.42 -5.65 -7.72
N THR A 15 -33.27 -5.33 -7.13
CA THR A 15 -32.27 -4.47 -7.76
C THR A 15 -31.33 -5.35 -8.58
N LYS A 16 -31.52 -5.33 -9.90
CA LYS A 16 -30.47 -5.69 -10.86
C LYS A 16 -29.19 -4.92 -10.49
N PRO A 17 -28.00 -5.55 -10.45
CA PRO A 17 -26.78 -4.79 -10.57
C PRO A 17 -26.65 -4.37 -12.03
N GLY A 18 -27.02 -3.12 -12.29
CA GLY A 18 -26.59 -2.40 -13.48
C GLY A 18 -25.11 -2.06 -13.32
N ALA A 19 -24.39 -2.21 -14.43
CA ALA A 19 -22.99 -1.87 -14.55
C ALA A 19 -22.74 -0.38 -14.27
N GLU A 20 -21.91 -0.08 -13.27
CA GLU A 20 -21.07 1.11 -13.21
C GLU A 20 -19.71 0.74 -12.60
N SER A 21 -18.70 1.45 -13.07
CA SER A 21 -17.29 1.09 -13.16
C SER A 21 -16.48 1.39 -11.91
N GLY A 22 -15.75 0.37 -11.45
CA GLY A 22 -14.66 0.45 -10.50
C GLY A 22 -14.29 -0.99 -10.14
N SER A 23 -13.09 -1.43 -10.48
CA SER A 23 -12.62 -2.79 -10.20
C SER A 23 -12.38 -2.93 -8.70
N ASP A 24 -13.44 -3.24 -7.94
CA ASP A 24 -13.31 -3.61 -6.54
C ASP A 24 -12.40 -4.85 -6.45
N SER A 25 -11.19 -4.65 -5.94
CA SER A 25 -10.11 -5.63 -5.86
C SER A 25 -10.52 -6.82 -4.98
N VAL A 26 -11.01 -7.93 -5.54
CA VAL A 26 -11.62 -9.00 -4.73
C VAL A 26 -10.59 -9.77 -3.88
N PHE A 27 -9.30 -9.80 -4.26
CA PHE A 27 -8.30 -10.63 -3.57
C PHE A 27 -7.70 -10.00 -2.32
N PHE A 28 -7.36 -8.71 -2.35
CA PHE A 28 -6.82 -8.02 -1.18
C PHE A 28 -7.87 -7.17 -0.45
N THR A 29 -8.97 -6.78 -1.11
CA THR A 29 -10.08 -6.06 -0.44
C THR A 29 -10.95 -7.01 0.40
N THR A 30 -10.88 -8.34 0.20
CA THR A 30 -11.65 -9.30 1.02
C THR A 30 -11.24 -9.34 2.49
N ALA A 31 -10.06 -8.82 2.85
CA ALA A 31 -9.72 -8.59 4.25
C ALA A 31 -10.60 -7.49 4.90
N PHE A 32 -11.10 -6.52 4.13
CA PHE A 32 -12.12 -5.56 4.61
C PHE A 32 -13.50 -6.20 4.81
N ALA A 33 -13.87 -7.17 3.95
CA ALA A 33 -15.17 -7.82 4.01
C ALA A 33 -15.40 -8.61 5.31
N GLY A 34 -14.33 -9.08 5.96
CA GLY A 34 -14.39 -9.76 7.26
C GLY A 34 -14.42 -8.84 8.48
N GLN A 35 -14.08 -7.54 8.32
CA GLN A 35 -13.90 -6.58 9.43
C GLN A 35 -14.97 -5.46 9.45
N GLY A 36 -15.92 -5.46 8.51
CA GLY A 36 -17.00 -4.45 8.47
C GLY A 36 -16.51 -3.03 8.17
N VAL A 37 -15.35 -2.90 7.51
CA VAL A 37 -14.75 -1.60 7.17
C VAL A 37 -15.50 -1.00 5.97
N ASP A 38 -15.93 0.24 6.13
CA ASP A 38 -16.55 1.03 5.06
C ASP A 38 -15.47 1.42 4.03
N THR A 39 -15.67 1.03 2.76
CA THR A 39 -14.76 1.37 1.66
C THR A 39 -14.62 2.88 1.45
N SER A 40 -15.56 3.68 1.97
CA SER A 40 -15.49 5.14 1.98
C SER A 40 -14.33 5.70 2.82
N MET A 41 -13.80 4.92 3.77
CA MET A 41 -12.67 5.33 4.62
C MET A 41 -11.30 5.10 3.98
N LEU A 42 -11.26 4.43 2.82
CA LEU A 42 -10.02 4.10 2.14
C LEU A 42 -9.41 5.33 1.46
N VAL A 43 -8.13 5.56 1.69
CA VAL A 43 -7.35 6.60 1.02
C VAL A 43 -6.52 5.97 -0.11
N PRO A 44 -6.99 6.03 -1.37
CA PRO A 44 -6.22 5.54 -2.52
C PRO A 44 -5.03 6.46 -2.82
N TRP A 45 -4.07 5.94 -3.58
CA TRP A 45 -2.87 6.69 -3.96
C TRP A 45 -3.23 7.98 -4.70
N GLU A 46 -4.24 7.96 -5.57
CA GLU A 46 -4.65 9.09 -6.40
C GLU A 46 -5.10 10.28 -5.54
N ALA A 47 -5.88 10.01 -4.48
CA ALA A 47 -6.28 11.04 -3.51
C ALA A 47 -5.08 11.57 -2.73
N ARG A 48 -4.23 10.66 -2.24
CA ARG A 48 -3.00 11.02 -1.50
C ARG A 48 -2.04 11.85 -2.35
N ALA A 49 -1.85 11.50 -3.62
CA ALA A 49 -0.97 12.18 -4.56
C ALA A 49 -1.38 13.64 -4.77
N VAL A 50 -2.68 13.91 -4.87
CA VAL A 50 -3.22 15.28 -4.95
C VAL A 50 -2.92 16.05 -3.66
N GLU A 51 -3.21 15.47 -2.49
CA GLU A 51 -2.97 16.13 -1.20
C GLU A 51 -1.50 16.54 -0.98
N ILE A 52 -0.57 15.67 -1.39
CA ILE A 52 0.87 15.91 -1.19
C ILE A 52 1.54 16.66 -2.34
N THR A 53 0.76 17.07 -3.36
CA THR A 53 1.28 17.73 -4.57
C THR A 53 2.33 16.88 -5.28
N ALA A 54 2.08 15.57 -5.40
CA ALA A 54 2.96 14.65 -6.11
C ALA A 54 2.90 14.93 -7.62
N ALA A 55 4.06 15.06 -8.26
CA ALA A 55 4.17 15.21 -9.70
C ALA A 55 4.45 13.85 -10.35
N ARG A 56 3.79 13.56 -11.47
CA ARG A 56 4.04 12.32 -12.21
C ARG A 56 5.48 12.26 -12.71
N LEU A 57 6.15 11.14 -12.48
CA LEU A 57 7.47 10.84 -13.00
C LEU A 57 7.34 9.93 -14.24
N PRO A 58 8.11 10.14 -15.32
CA PRO A 58 8.09 9.26 -16.48
C PRO A 58 8.51 7.83 -16.11
N VAL A 59 7.78 6.83 -16.65
CA VAL A 59 8.07 5.39 -16.45
C VAL A 59 9.51 5.06 -16.82
N SER A 60 10.05 5.64 -17.89
CA SER A 60 11.44 5.42 -18.33
C SER A 60 12.50 5.84 -17.31
N ARG A 61 12.21 6.83 -16.46
CA ARG A 61 13.11 7.27 -15.37
C ARG A 61 12.86 6.44 -14.12
N GLY A 62 11.60 6.31 -13.71
CA GLY A 62 11.21 5.55 -12.52
C GLY A 62 11.59 4.07 -12.60
N GLY A 63 11.33 3.44 -13.74
CA GLY A 63 11.68 2.05 -14.02
C GLY A 63 13.18 1.79 -13.95
N LYS A 64 14.00 2.63 -14.59
CA LYS A 64 15.47 2.54 -14.49
C LYS A 64 15.98 2.64 -13.06
N LEU A 65 15.42 3.54 -12.25
CA LEU A 65 15.79 3.66 -10.84
C LEU A 65 15.39 2.42 -10.06
N LEU A 66 14.16 1.93 -10.26
CA LEU A 66 13.65 0.73 -9.61
C LEU A 66 14.51 -0.50 -9.95
N GLN A 67 14.81 -0.70 -11.24
CA GLN A 67 15.68 -1.77 -11.72
C GLN A 67 17.09 -1.68 -11.14
N ALA A 68 17.68 -0.49 -11.09
CA ALA A 68 19.01 -0.29 -10.52
C ALA A 68 19.07 -0.59 -9.00
N LEU A 69 17.99 -0.32 -8.26
CA LEU A 69 17.90 -0.61 -6.83
C LEU A 69 17.64 -2.09 -6.57
N TRP A 70 16.66 -2.67 -7.25
CA TRP A 70 16.26 -4.05 -7.04
C TRP A 70 17.29 -5.06 -7.55
N SER A 71 18.05 -4.74 -8.60
CA SER A 71 19.17 -5.60 -9.04
C SER A 71 20.28 -5.74 -7.98
N LYS A 72 20.41 -4.79 -7.05
CA LYS A 72 21.40 -4.81 -5.97
C LYS A 72 20.88 -5.39 -4.66
N ASP A 73 19.56 -5.49 -4.51
CA ASP A 73 18.95 -6.04 -3.31
C ASP A 73 19.07 -7.57 -3.33
N ARG A 74 19.67 -8.12 -2.27
CA ARG A 74 19.94 -9.57 -2.14
C ARG A 74 18.68 -10.43 -2.30
N TYR A 75 17.53 -9.91 -1.89
CA TYR A 75 16.25 -10.60 -1.97
C TYR A 75 15.57 -10.39 -3.31
N MET A 76 15.82 -9.27 -3.98
CA MET A 76 15.23 -8.98 -5.28
C MET A 76 16.10 -9.46 -6.46
N ALA A 77 17.37 -9.82 -6.23
CA ALA A 77 18.27 -10.40 -7.23
C ALA A 77 17.80 -11.74 -7.82
N HIS A 78 16.79 -12.39 -7.22
CA HIS A 78 16.17 -13.60 -7.76
C HIS A 78 15.08 -13.28 -8.79
N LEU A 79 14.62 -12.03 -8.86
CA LEU A 79 13.86 -11.53 -10.00
C LEU A 79 14.86 -11.34 -11.14
N ASP A 80 14.63 -12.00 -12.26
CA ASP A 80 15.42 -11.72 -13.45
C ASP A 80 15.18 -10.27 -13.90
N ALA A 81 16.12 -9.69 -14.64
CA ALA A 81 15.99 -8.30 -15.10
C ALA A 81 14.71 -8.08 -15.92
N SER A 82 14.26 -9.14 -16.61
CA SER A 82 13.02 -9.13 -17.40
C SER A 82 11.77 -9.05 -16.52
N ALA A 83 11.74 -9.67 -15.34
CA ALA A 83 10.63 -9.56 -14.39
C ALA A 83 10.47 -8.13 -13.88
N VAL A 84 11.57 -7.47 -13.50
CA VAL A 84 11.49 -6.09 -13.00
C VAL A 84 10.95 -5.16 -14.08
N GLU A 85 11.43 -5.28 -15.32
CA GLU A 85 10.90 -4.53 -16.46
C GLU A 85 9.40 -4.80 -16.69
N ARG A 86 8.97 -6.07 -16.60
CA ARG A 86 7.55 -6.41 -16.69
C ARG A 86 6.72 -5.81 -15.55
N MET A 87 7.29 -5.67 -14.34
CA MET A 87 6.62 -5.08 -13.18
C MET A 87 6.39 -3.58 -13.35
N GLU A 88 7.30 -2.86 -14.03
CA GLU A 88 7.24 -1.40 -14.17
C GLU A 88 5.88 -0.88 -14.67
N ARG A 89 5.20 -1.64 -15.53
CA ARG A 89 3.88 -1.25 -16.08
C ARG A 89 2.77 -1.18 -15.03
N PHE A 90 2.93 -1.85 -13.89
CA PHE A 90 1.96 -1.86 -12.79
C PHE A 90 2.27 -0.78 -11.75
N PHE A 91 3.45 -0.17 -11.81
CA PHE A 91 3.82 0.90 -10.90
C PHE A 91 3.46 2.26 -11.49
N GLN A 92 2.94 3.13 -10.63
CA GLN A 92 2.94 4.57 -10.88
C GLN A 92 4.24 5.16 -10.32
N PHE A 93 4.82 6.14 -11.00
CA PHE A 93 6.03 6.80 -10.53
C PHE A 93 5.73 8.27 -10.26
N ALA A 94 6.25 8.78 -9.15
CA ALA A 94 5.98 10.15 -8.72
C ALA A 94 7.20 10.81 -8.07
N ALA A 95 7.32 12.12 -8.24
CA ALA A 95 8.19 12.99 -7.47
C ALA A 95 7.34 13.68 -6.39
N VAL A 96 7.82 13.68 -5.15
CA VAL A 96 7.16 14.22 -3.98
C VAL A 96 8.09 15.22 -3.31
N PRO A 97 7.66 16.48 -3.06
CA PRO A 97 8.48 17.44 -2.34
C PRO A 97 8.83 17.00 -0.92
N ALA A 98 9.85 17.63 -0.33
CA ALA A 98 10.12 17.52 1.10
C ALA A 98 8.93 17.94 1.97
N SER A 99 8.89 17.42 3.21
CA SER A 99 7.89 17.74 4.24
C SER A 99 6.45 17.37 3.84
N ARG A 100 6.28 16.19 3.26
CA ARG A 100 4.98 15.65 2.84
C ARG A 100 4.68 14.29 3.48
N ASP A 101 3.47 14.15 4.01
CA ASP A 101 2.99 12.90 4.60
C ASP A 101 2.49 11.97 3.51
N VAL A 102 3.37 11.08 3.04
CA VAL A 102 3.07 10.08 2.01
C VAL A 102 2.12 9.01 2.56
N ILE A 103 2.30 8.64 3.82
CA ILE A 103 1.41 7.73 4.56
C ILE A 103 1.12 8.39 5.91
N ARG A 104 -0.15 8.46 6.30
CA ARG A 104 -0.52 8.87 7.66
C ARG A 104 -0.90 7.65 8.49
N GLN A 105 -0.55 7.68 9.77
CA GLN A 105 -0.92 6.63 10.71
C GLN A 105 -2.44 6.61 10.87
N ASP A 106 -3.00 5.44 11.17
CA ASP A 106 -4.41 5.24 11.52
C ASP A 106 -5.41 5.46 10.36
N GLU A 107 -4.93 5.78 9.16
CA GLU A 107 -5.73 5.76 7.93
C GLU A 107 -5.83 4.33 7.36
N TYR A 108 -6.91 4.07 6.61
CA TYR A 108 -6.96 2.91 5.74
C TYR A 108 -6.31 3.26 4.40
N GLY A 109 -5.31 2.50 3.98
CA GLY A 109 -4.66 2.71 2.69
C GLY A 109 -4.33 1.41 1.99
N ASN A 110 -4.49 1.38 0.68
CA ASN A 110 -4.38 0.19 -0.18
C ASN A 110 -3.19 0.26 -1.15
N PHE A 111 -2.13 0.97 -0.80
CA PHE A 111 -0.95 1.08 -1.67
C PHE A 111 0.34 0.91 -0.88
N MET A 112 1.41 0.49 -1.54
CA MET A 112 2.76 0.56 -1.01
C MET A 112 3.60 1.53 -1.83
N VAL A 113 4.70 2.01 -1.26
CA VAL A 113 5.69 2.81 -1.97
C VAL A 113 7.08 2.19 -1.85
N VAL A 114 7.85 2.30 -2.93
CA VAL A 114 9.29 2.05 -2.97
C VAL A 114 9.99 3.39 -3.09
N LEU A 115 10.91 3.69 -2.16
CA LEU A 115 11.71 4.90 -2.27
C LEU A 115 12.77 4.73 -3.36
N LEU A 116 12.76 5.58 -4.39
CA LEU A 116 13.74 5.55 -5.47
C LEU A 116 14.92 6.49 -5.22
N THR A 117 14.64 7.70 -4.73
CA THR A 117 15.64 8.70 -4.34
C THR A 117 15.12 9.53 -3.17
N GLY A 118 16.02 10.14 -2.40
CA GLY A 118 15.66 10.97 -1.24
C GLY A 118 15.65 10.19 0.08
N THR A 119 14.88 10.69 1.05
CA THR A 119 14.77 10.11 2.40
C THR A 119 13.37 10.35 2.98
N ILE A 120 12.79 9.31 3.59
CA ILE A 120 11.49 9.36 4.26
C ILE A 120 11.69 8.93 5.72
N ALA A 121 11.19 9.73 6.65
CA ALA A 121 11.08 9.36 8.05
C ALA A 121 9.88 8.44 8.26
N VAL A 122 10.06 7.39 9.04
CA VAL A 122 8.98 6.50 9.50
C VAL A 122 8.83 6.68 10.99
N ASP A 123 7.69 7.25 11.40
CA ASP A 123 7.40 7.61 12.77
C ASP A 123 6.16 6.87 13.27
N ARG A 124 6.18 6.39 14.52
CA ARG A 124 4.99 5.97 15.24
C ARG A 124 4.56 7.10 16.16
N ILE A 125 3.33 7.58 15.96
CA ILE A 125 2.70 8.56 16.83
C ILE A 125 2.10 7.79 18.01
N GLN A 126 2.61 8.06 19.20
CA GLN A 126 2.12 7.47 20.45
C GLN A 126 0.76 8.07 20.85
N PRO A 127 -0.06 7.37 21.64
CA PRO A 127 -1.36 7.89 22.09
C PRO A 127 -1.27 9.24 22.85
N TRP A 128 -0.13 9.54 23.46
CA TRP A 128 0.14 10.81 24.16
C TRP A 128 0.75 11.90 23.26
N GLY A 129 0.85 11.67 21.95
CA GLY A 129 1.28 12.65 20.96
C GLY A 129 2.78 12.69 20.65
N GLU A 130 3.59 11.86 21.29
CA GLU A 130 5.02 11.76 20.98
C GLU A 130 5.27 11.04 19.64
N HIS A 131 6.20 11.55 18.85
CA HIS A 131 6.65 10.92 17.61
C HIS A 131 7.89 10.06 17.88
N LEU A 132 7.73 8.74 17.87
CA LEU A 132 8.84 7.80 17.97
C LEU A 132 9.37 7.46 16.57
N ARG A 133 10.58 7.92 16.25
CA ARG A 133 11.29 7.57 15.01
C ARG A 133 11.61 6.08 14.99
N LEU A 134 10.92 5.34 14.13
CA LEU A 134 11.16 3.90 13.93
C LEU A 134 12.33 3.66 12.96
N ALA A 135 12.38 4.45 11.88
CA ALA A 135 13.41 4.33 10.85
C ALA A 135 13.54 5.59 10.01
N GLU A 136 14.69 5.75 9.37
CA GLU A 136 14.86 6.59 8.18
C GLU A 136 15.15 5.68 7.00
N THR A 137 14.42 5.88 5.90
CA THR A 137 14.55 5.01 4.73
C THR A 137 15.77 5.34 3.90
N ARG A 138 16.20 4.32 3.15
CA ARG A 138 17.19 4.44 2.07
C ARG A 138 16.53 4.10 0.74
N PRO A 139 17.07 4.58 -0.39
CA PRO A 139 16.65 4.12 -1.70
C PRO A 139 16.60 2.59 -1.79
N GLY A 140 15.47 2.05 -2.28
CA GLY A 140 15.13 0.63 -2.32
C GLY A 140 14.23 0.17 -1.17
N ASP A 141 14.06 0.97 -0.12
CA ASP A 141 13.15 0.64 0.97
C ASP A 141 11.69 0.66 0.54
N ILE A 142 10.91 -0.22 1.18
CA ILE A 142 9.49 -0.40 0.93
C ILE A 142 8.75 0.02 2.19
N LEU A 143 7.69 0.81 1.98
CA LEU A 143 6.79 1.32 3.00
C LEU A 143 5.35 1.00 2.64
N GLY A 144 4.51 0.77 3.65
CA GLY A 144 3.09 0.54 3.47
C GLY A 144 2.74 -0.84 2.90
N GLU A 145 3.69 -1.77 2.85
CA GLU A 145 3.47 -3.12 2.32
C GLU A 145 2.48 -3.94 3.15
N MET A 146 2.40 -3.67 4.47
CA MET A 146 1.46 -4.35 5.36
C MET A 146 0.03 -4.08 4.88
N SER A 147 -0.36 -2.81 4.83
CA SER A 147 -1.72 -2.39 4.42
C SER A 147 -2.03 -2.70 2.95
N LEU A 148 -1.03 -2.80 2.07
CA LEU A 148 -1.27 -3.33 0.73
C LEU A 148 -1.72 -4.80 0.77
N LEU A 149 -1.10 -5.62 1.62
CA LEU A 149 -1.30 -7.07 1.68
C LEU A 149 -2.47 -7.49 2.55
N ASP A 150 -2.73 -6.78 3.64
CA ASP A 150 -3.78 -7.12 4.60
C ASP A 150 -4.95 -6.14 4.60
N SER A 151 -4.89 -5.08 3.76
CA SER A 151 -5.91 -4.03 3.73
C SER A 151 -6.14 -3.39 5.11
N GLY A 152 -5.14 -3.43 5.97
CA GLY A 152 -5.20 -2.96 7.33
C GLY A 152 -4.95 -1.46 7.48
N ILE A 153 -5.12 -1.01 8.70
CA ILE A 153 -4.81 0.36 9.11
C ILE A 153 -3.30 0.62 8.97
N ARG A 154 -2.92 1.82 8.55
CA ARG A 154 -1.53 2.26 8.48
C ARG A 154 -0.89 2.27 9.86
N PHE A 155 0.11 1.42 10.06
CA PHE A 155 0.81 1.28 11.34
C PHE A 155 1.68 2.49 11.72
N SER A 156 2.18 3.26 10.76
CA SER A 156 3.12 4.35 11.01
C SER A 156 2.93 5.49 10.02
N ALA A 157 3.28 6.69 10.43
CA ALA A 157 3.38 7.84 9.55
C ALA A 157 4.68 7.78 8.75
N CYS A 158 4.63 8.20 7.48
CA CYS A 158 5.79 8.29 6.60
C CYS A 158 5.85 9.68 5.96
N THR A 159 6.84 10.47 6.36
CA THR A 159 6.98 11.88 5.94
C THR A 159 8.30 12.08 5.19
N THR A 160 8.25 12.71 4.01
CA THR A 160 9.47 13.03 3.24
C THR A 160 10.36 14.02 4.00
N LEU A 161 11.64 13.71 4.16
CA LEU A 161 12.63 14.62 4.73
C LEU A 161 13.33 15.45 3.66
N THR A 162 13.43 14.91 2.44
CA THR A 162 13.96 15.57 1.26
C THR A 162 12.94 15.49 0.13
N ASP A 163 13.22 16.12 -1.00
CA ASP A 163 12.53 15.76 -2.24
C ASP A 163 12.81 14.28 -2.53
N CYS A 164 11.75 13.56 -2.89
CA CYS A 164 11.78 12.11 -3.07
C CYS A 164 11.21 11.73 -4.43
N GLU A 165 11.78 10.72 -5.07
CA GLU A 165 11.13 9.99 -6.14
C GLU A 165 10.69 8.62 -5.60
N ILE A 166 9.49 8.21 -5.94
CA ILE A 166 8.89 6.97 -5.45
C ILE A 166 8.24 6.18 -6.58
N ALA A 167 8.22 4.86 -6.43
CA ALA A 167 7.36 3.96 -7.19
C ALA A 167 6.20 3.53 -6.30
N VAL A 168 4.98 3.55 -6.82
CA VAL A 168 3.76 3.25 -6.08
C VAL A 168 3.04 2.08 -6.73
N LEU A 169 2.63 1.13 -5.91
CA LEU A 169 1.80 0.00 -6.32
C LEU A 169 0.53 -0.01 -5.47
N SER A 170 -0.63 0.10 -6.12
CA SER A 170 -1.94 -0.01 -5.49
C SER A 170 -2.40 -1.47 -5.45
N ALA A 171 -3.38 -1.77 -4.58
CA ALA A 171 -4.03 -3.07 -4.52
C ALA A 171 -4.68 -3.44 -5.85
N GLU A 172 -5.32 -2.47 -6.52
CA GLU A 172 -5.89 -2.67 -7.86
C GLU A 172 -4.82 -3.07 -8.89
N ALA A 173 -3.66 -2.41 -8.88
CA ALA A 173 -2.56 -2.74 -9.78
C ALA A 173 -1.91 -4.10 -9.45
N LEU A 174 -1.89 -4.49 -8.17
CA LEU A 174 -1.44 -5.81 -7.76
C LEU A 174 -2.44 -6.90 -8.20
N ASP A 175 -3.75 -6.65 -8.09
CA ASP A 175 -4.78 -7.56 -8.60
C ASP A 175 -4.70 -7.71 -10.12
N ASP A 176 -4.49 -6.60 -10.83
CA ASP A 176 -4.27 -6.63 -12.28
C ASP A 176 -3.00 -7.44 -12.64
N MET A 177 -1.94 -7.32 -11.83
CA MET A 177 -0.75 -8.16 -11.97
C MET A 177 -1.06 -9.63 -11.72
N MET A 178 -1.86 -9.97 -10.69
CA MET A 178 -2.28 -11.35 -10.43
C MET A 178 -3.11 -11.94 -11.58
N ALA A 179 -3.93 -11.13 -12.25
CA ALA A 179 -4.74 -11.56 -13.38
C ALA A 179 -3.90 -11.73 -14.67
N LYS A 180 -2.97 -10.80 -14.94
CA LYS A 180 -2.23 -10.73 -16.21
C LYS A 180 -0.89 -11.48 -16.20
N ASP A 181 -0.20 -11.51 -15.07
CA ASP A 181 1.09 -12.18 -14.90
C ASP A 181 1.19 -12.79 -13.47
N PRO A 182 0.47 -13.90 -13.21
CA PRO A 182 0.38 -14.49 -11.87
C PRO A 182 1.74 -14.90 -11.30
N GLN A 183 2.67 -15.34 -12.14
CA GLN A 183 4.03 -15.71 -11.74
C GLN A 183 4.80 -14.49 -11.23
N LEU A 184 4.63 -13.34 -11.88
CA LEU A 184 5.22 -12.08 -11.45
C LEU A 184 4.64 -11.60 -10.12
N ALA A 185 3.31 -11.65 -9.98
CA ALA A 185 2.63 -11.31 -8.74
C ALA A 185 3.06 -12.21 -7.58
N ALA A 186 3.13 -13.53 -7.80
CA ALA A 186 3.61 -14.49 -6.80
C ALA A 186 5.04 -14.19 -6.36
N SER A 187 5.90 -13.79 -7.31
CA SER A 187 7.28 -13.42 -7.01
C SER A 187 7.36 -12.15 -6.14
N LEU A 188 6.54 -11.13 -6.44
CA LEU A 188 6.46 -9.92 -5.62
C LEU A 188 5.91 -10.22 -4.22
N VAL A 189 4.83 -10.98 -4.11
CA VAL A 189 4.23 -11.33 -2.80
C VAL A 189 5.21 -12.13 -1.94
N ALA A 190 5.88 -13.14 -2.51
CA ALA A 190 6.89 -13.92 -1.81
C ALA A 190 8.03 -13.03 -1.27
N LEU A 191 8.38 -11.99 -2.01
CA LEU A 191 9.40 -11.03 -1.64
C LEU A 191 8.96 -10.14 -0.48
N LEU A 192 7.76 -9.57 -0.56
CA LEU A 192 7.17 -8.77 0.52
C LEU A 192 7.05 -9.61 1.80
N ALA A 193 6.55 -10.84 1.69
CA ALA A 193 6.46 -11.77 2.81
C ALA A 193 7.83 -12.05 3.46
N ARG A 194 8.88 -12.25 2.65
CA ARG A 194 10.24 -12.45 3.15
C ARG A 194 10.77 -11.21 3.88
N LYS A 195 10.52 -10.00 3.35
CA LYS A 195 10.92 -8.74 3.97
C LYS A 195 10.24 -8.53 5.32
N LEU A 196 8.93 -8.78 5.39
CA LEU A 196 8.15 -8.72 6.63
C LEU A 196 8.64 -9.74 7.67
N SER A 197 8.88 -10.99 7.27
CA SER A 197 9.40 -12.03 8.15
C SER A 197 10.74 -11.65 8.79
N GLN A 198 11.63 -10.99 8.04
CA GLN A 198 12.92 -10.53 8.56
C GLN A 198 12.78 -9.36 9.51
N ARG A 199 11.94 -8.37 9.17
CA ARG A 199 11.64 -7.24 10.05
C ARG A 199 11.11 -7.75 11.40
N LEU A 200 10.17 -8.70 11.35
CA LEU A 200 9.64 -9.34 12.55
C LEU A 200 10.75 -10.03 13.38
N ARG A 201 11.62 -10.82 12.74
CA ARG A 201 12.72 -11.51 13.43
C ARG A 201 13.68 -10.54 14.14
N VAL A 202 14.03 -9.43 13.50
CA VAL A 202 14.91 -8.40 14.08
C VAL A 202 14.23 -7.73 15.28
N VAL A 203 12.95 -7.38 15.14
CA VAL A 203 12.18 -6.78 16.25
C VAL A 203 12.06 -7.76 17.43
N SER A 204 11.72 -9.02 17.18
CA SER A 204 11.61 -10.05 18.22
C SER A 204 12.93 -10.29 18.97
N ALA A 205 14.07 -10.27 18.27
CA ALA A 205 15.38 -10.42 18.89
C ALA A 205 15.68 -9.24 19.85
N ARG A 206 15.45 -7.99 19.40
CA ARG A 206 15.66 -6.79 20.23
C ARG A 206 14.79 -6.76 21.48
N LEU A 207 13.54 -7.23 21.38
CA LEU A 207 12.63 -7.33 22.53
C LEU A 207 13.11 -8.38 23.54
N SER A 208 13.72 -9.47 23.08
CA SER A 208 14.25 -10.52 23.95
C SER A 208 15.53 -10.07 24.68
N ASP A 209 16.37 -9.26 24.02
CA ASP A 209 17.61 -8.74 24.59
C ASP A 209 17.35 -7.64 25.64
N ASN A 210 16.32 -6.80 25.46
CA ASN A 210 15.94 -5.76 26.42
C ASN A 210 15.25 -6.29 27.70
N GLN A 211 14.98 -7.60 27.78
CA GLN A 211 14.39 -8.26 28.95
C GLN A 211 15.43 -8.96 29.85
N ARG A 212 16.73 -8.81 29.56
CA ARG A 212 17.86 -9.32 30.36
C ARG A 212 18.61 -8.18 31.03
#